data_AF-A0A4Y2PX33-F1
#
_entry.id   AF-A0A4Y2PX33-F1
#
_cell.length_a   1.000
_cell.length_b   1.000
_cell.length_c   1.000
_cell.angle_alpha   90.00
_cell.angle_beta   90.00
_cell.angle_gamma   90.00
#
_symmetry.space_group_name_H-M   'P 1'
#
loop_
_entity.id
_entity.type
_entity.pdbx_description
1 polymer ?
#
loop_
_entity_poly.entity_id
_entity_poly.type
_entity_poly.pdbx_seq_one_letter_code
_entity_poly.pdbx_strand_id
1 'polypeptide(L)'
;MPHRGVVKESKEITKLRICYDASSKANNEMSLNNRLHCSPNINPDLLKIILKFGFYPIEFCADIQGEFLELGILEEERKFLQTLWGEEGGTNLTLDDHAVRILRTQRAPFLYKMTFSALNELYSNDLIKSDYSLEETALISKEATSILSEANMNLRQWTTNSPPPLEMWNETDLECRQSSSDSDIPLKNLELIWDNKKDTLKVAFNLLQ
;
A
#
# COMPACT_ATOMS: atom_id res chain seq x y z
N MET A 1 6.80 -6.81 -21.75
CA MET A 1 5.87 -7.37 -20.74
C MET A 1 4.43 -7.21 -21.23
N PRO A 2 3.59 -8.27 -21.19
CA PRO A 2 2.16 -8.16 -21.47
C PRO A 2 1.44 -7.32 -20.42
N HIS A 3 0.30 -6.73 -20.78
CA HIS A 3 -0.53 -5.99 -19.85
C HIS A 3 -2.02 -6.24 -20.13
N ARG A 4 -2.86 -6.05 -19.12
CA ARG A 4 -4.32 -6.13 -19.24
C ARG A 4 -5.02 -5.07 -18.40
N GLY A 5 -6.14 -4.57 -18.89
CA GLY A 5 -7.04 -3.73 -18.12
C GLY A 5 -7.75 -4.55 -17.04
N VAL A 6 -7.69 -4.10 -15.79
CA VAL A 6 -8.44 -4.65 -14.67
C VAL A 6 -9.40 -3.57 -14.18
N VAL A 7 -10.69 -3.86 -14.28
CA VAL A 7 -11.74 -2.97 -13.80
C VAL A 7 -12.05 -3.35 -12.37
N LYS A 8 -11.84 -2.42 -11.43
CA LYS A 8 -12.32 -2.60 -10.06
C LYS A 8 -13.66 -1.90 -9.93
N GLU A 9 -14.72 -2.71 -9.85
CA GLU A 9 -16.06 -2.22 -9.52
C GLU A 9 -16.07 -1.83 -8.04
N SER A 10 -16.18 -0.53 -7.76
CA SER A 10 -16.38 -0.01 -6.41
C SER A 10 -17.63 0.84 -6.39
N LYS A 11 -18.29 0.95 -5.23
CA LYS A 11 -19.58 1.64 -5.07
C LYS A 11 -19.57 3.11 -5.50
N GLU A 12 -18.40 3.75 -5.54
CA GLU A 12 -18.26 5.19 -5.83
C GLU A 12 -17.72 5.47 -7.24
N ILE A 13 -16.70 4.75 -7.72
CA ILE A 13 -16.11 4.94 -9.06
C ILE A 13 -15.60 3.61 -9.64
N THR A 14 -15.90 3.35 -10.91
CA THR A 14 -15.27 2.29 -11.69
C THR A 14 -13.89 2.76 -12.15
N LYS A 15 -12.83 2.37 -11.44
CA LYS A 15 -11.45 2.72 -11.80
C LYS A 15 -10.82 1.59 -12.62
N LEU A 16 -10.47 1.88 -13.89
CA LEU A 16 -9.62 1.01 -14.70
C LEU A 16 -8.17 1.10 -14.19
N ARG A 17 -7.54 -0.04 -13.97
CA ARG A 17 -6.11 -0.16 -13.65
C ARG A 17 -5.43 -1.02 -14.71
N ILE A 18 -4.20 -0.69 -15.07
CA ILE A 18 -3.40 -1.52 -15.97
C ILE A 18 -2.60 -2.50 -15.10
N CYS A 19 -2.79 -3.79 -15.31
CA CYS A 19 -2.02 -4.84 -14.66
C CYS A 19 -0.95 -5.35 -15.63
N TYR A 20 0.31 -5.27 -15.23
CA TYR A 20 1.45 -5.75 -15.99
C TYR A 20 1.83 -7.16 -15.54
N ASP A 21 1.95 -8.09 -16.49
CA ASP A 21 2.27 -9.49 -16.17
C ASP A 21 3.76 -9.78 -16.34
N ALA A 22 4.52 -9.53 -15.28
CA ALA A 22 5.95 -9.86 -15.20
C ALA A 22 6.24 -11.36 -15.06
N SER A 23 5.20 -12.19 -14.85
CA SER A 23 5.30 -13.65 -14.72
C SER A 23 5.15 -14.38 -16.05
N SER A 24 4.65 -13.68 -17.08
CA SER A 24 4.54 -14.22 -18.44
C SER A 24 5.91 -14.61 -19.00
N LYS A 25 5.94 -15.73 -19.75
CA LYS A 25 7.16 -16.29 -20.36
C LYS A 25 6.83 -16.95 -21.69
N ALA A 26 7.77 -16.87 -22.63
CA ALA A 26 7.72 -17.68 -23.84
C ALA A 26 8.08 -19.15 -23.52
N ASN A 27 7.79 -20.06 -24.45
CA ASN A 27 8.11 -21.47 -24.29
C ASN A 27 9.60 -21.65 -24.03
N ASN A 28 9.93 -22.36 -22.94
CA ASN A 28 11.30 -22.62 -22.47
C ASN A 28 12.12 -21.38 -22.06
N GLU A 29 11.50 -20.21 -21.87
CA GLU A 29 12.18 -19.02 -21.35
C GLU A 29 11.83 -18.74 -19.88
N MET A 30 12.68 -17.94 -19.23
CA MET A 30 12.42 -17.43 -17.88
C MET A 30 11.63 -16.13 -17.95
N SER A 31 10.64 -15.97 -17.05
CA SER A 31 9.91 -14.71 -16.90
C SER A 31 10.80 -13.60 -16.32
N LEU A 32 10.32 -12.36 -16.35
CA LEU A 32 11.01 -11.25 -15.69
C LEU A 32 11.13 -11.51 -14.18
N ASN A 33 10.07 -12.00 -13.53
CA ASN A 33 10.09 -12.35 -12.10
C ASN A 33 11.16 -13.40 -11.76
N ASN A 34 11.46 -14.33 -12.67
CA ASN A 34 12.52 -15.33 -12.46
C ASN A 34 13.93 -14.73 -12.59
N ARG A 35 14.08 -13.60 -13.28
CA ARG A 35 15.36 -12.91 -13.49
C ARG A 35 15.64 -11.87 -12.42
N LEU A 36 14.60 -11.30 -11.82
CA LEU A 36 14.72 -10.32 -10.75
C LEU A 36 15.18 -10.99 -9.46
N HIS A 37 16.14 -10.38 -8.78
CA HIS A 37 16.52 -10.80 -7.45
C HIS A 37 15.42 -10.39 -6.46
N CYS A 38 14.73 -11.36 -5.88
CA CYS A 38 13.75 -11.10 -4.83
C CYS A 38 14.48 -10.58 -3.58
N SER A 39 14.17 -9.35 -3.19
CA SER A 39 14.62 -8.83 -1.90
C SER A 39 13.97 -9.64 -0.77
N PRO A 40 14.65 -9.79 0.39
CA PRO A 40 14.05 -10.44 1.54
C PRO A 40 12.77 -9.71 1.95
N ASN A 41 11.82 -10.45 2.54
CA ASN A 41 10.61 -9.83 3.08
C ASN A 41 10.99 -8.83 4.17
N ILE A 42 10.74 -7.55 3.89
CA ILE A 42 11.04 -6.43 4.78
C ILE A 42 9.86 -6.06 5.67
N ASN A 43 8.67 -6.61 5.39
CA ASN A 43 7.54 -6.41 6.29
C ASN A 43 7.85 -7.05 7.64
N PRO A 44 7.51 -6.38 8.76
CA PRO A 44 7.50 -7.00 10.06
C PRO A 44 6.61 -8.25 10.11
N ASP A 45 6.84 -9.11 11.10
CA ASP A 45 6.02 -10.30 11.32
C ASP A 45 4.55 -9.90 11.52
N LEU A 46 3.71 -10.35 10.60
CA LEU A 46 2.29 -9.99 10.56
C LEU A 46 1.56 -10.44 11.82
N LEU A 47 1.82 -11.66 12.30
CA LEU A 47 1.19 -12.19 13.51
C LEU A 47 1.61 -11.37 14.72
N LYS A 48 2.89 -10.95 14.79
CA LYS A 48 3.39 -10.09 15.86
C LYS A 48 2.69 -8.73 15.86
N ILE A 49 2.45 -8.12 14.70
CA ILE A 49 1.72 -6.85 14.61
C ILE A 49 0.29 -7.05 15.12
N ILE A 50 -0.42 -8.05 14.61
CA ILE A 50 -1.83 -8.31 14.98
C ILE A 50 -1.95 -8.58 16.49
N LEU A 51 -1.05 -9.40 17.04
CA LEU A 51 -1.05 -9.72 18.48
C LEU A 51 -0.79 -8.49 19.34
N LYS A 52 0.13 -7.61 18.93
CA LYS A 52 0.36 -6.34 19.62
C LYS A 52 -0.83 -5.41 19.47
N PHE A 53 -1.42 -5.34 18.28
CA PHE A 53 -2.50 -4.43 17.96
C PHE A 53 -3.73 -4.63 18.86
N GLY A 54 -3.92 -5.79 19.49
CA GLY A 54 -4.94 -6.03 20.51
C GLY A 54 -4.45 -6.09 21.97
N PHE A 55 -3.19 -5.74 22.24
CA PHE A 55 -2.55 -5.95 23.55
C PHE A 55 -2.59 -4.70 24.45
N TYR A 56 -2.59 -3.50 23.86
CA TYR A 56 -2.56 -2.24 24.59
C TYR A 56 -3.87 -1.46 24.39
N PRO A 57 -4.32 -0.66 25.38
CA PRO A 57 -5.65 -0.07 25.39
C PRO A 57 -5.89 1.01 24.34
N ILE A 58 -4.84 1.70 23.87
CA ILE A 58 -4.95 2.71 22.83
C ILE A 58 -4.47 2.09 21.53
N GLU A 59 -5.41 1.69 20.69
CA GLU A 59 -5.14 1.13 19.37
C GLU A 59 -5.31 2.21 18.31
N PHE A 60 -4.43 2.24 17.32
CA PHE A 60 -4.54 3.17 16.21
C PHE A 60 -3.90 2.67 14.92
N CYS A 61 -4.43 3.17 13.80
CA CYS A 61 -3.89 2.90 12.49
C CYS A 61 -3.94 4.13 11.56
N ALA A 62 -3.08 4.14 10.55
CA ALA A 62 -3.08 5.12 9.47
C ALA A 62 -2.65 4.46 8.13
N ASP A 63 -3.15 5.02 7.03
CA ASP A 63 -2.81 4.61 5.65
C ASP A 63 -1.80 5.60 5.05
N ILE A 64 -0.78 5.10 4.36
CA ILE A 64 0.08 5.97 3.54
C ILE A 64 -0.71 6.43 2.30
N GLN A 65 -0.84 7.74 2.11
CA GLN A 65 -1.44 8.34 0.93
C GLN A 65 -0.57 8.09 -0.31
N GLY A 66 -0.86 7.02 -1.06
CA GLY A 66 -0.20 6.75 -2.34
C GLY A 66 0.02 5.26 -2.59
N GLU A 67 0.53 4.94 -3.78
CA GLU A 67 0.92 3.58 -4.15
C GLU A 67 2.44 3.42 -3.92
N PHE A 68 2.84 2.93 -2.73
CA PHE A 68 4.23 2.57 -2.36
C PHE A 68 5.29 3.70 -2.52
N LEU A 69 6.55 3.45 -2.13
CA LEU A 69 7.65 4.31 -2.61
C LEU A 69 7.74 4.15 -4.11
N GLU A 70 7.22 5.12 -4.88
CA GLU A 70 7.55 5.25 -6.28
C GLU A 70 9.02 5.66 -6.42
N LEU A 71 9.94 4.75 -6.14
CA LEU A 71 11.36 4.98 -6.33
C LEU A 71 11.66 5.01 -7.82
N GLY A 72 12.50 5.97 -8.21
CA GLY A 72 13.01 6.06 -9.57
C GLY A 72 13.84 4.82 -9.88
N ILE A 73 13.50 4.15 -10.97
CA ILE A 73 14.32 3.08 -11.53
C ILE A 73 15.52 3.73 -12.22
N LEU A 74 16.71 3.17 -11.99
CA LEU A 74 17.96 3.58 -12.65
C LEU A 74 17.77 3.58 -14.17
N GLU A 75 18.23 4.63 -14.85
CA GLU A 75 17.94 4.84 -16.28
C GLU A 75 18.36 3.66 -17.15
N GLU A 76 19.49 3.06 -16.82
CA GLU A 76 20.06 1.86 -17.47
C GLU A 76 19.24 0.58 -17.28
N GLU A 77 18.44 0.50 -16.22
CA GLU A 77 17.60 -0.65 -15.88
C GLU A 77 16.18 -0.54 -16.47
N ARG A 78 15.73 0.67 -16.81
CA ARG A 78 14.40 0.90 -17.43
C ARG A 78 14.19 0.13 -18.73
N LYS A 79 15.26 -0.32 -19.40
CA LYS A 79 15.19 -1.17 -20.59
C LYS A 79 14.58 -2.55 -20.32
N PHE A 80 14.66 -3.05 -19.08
CA PHE A 80 14.08 -4.34 -18.69
C PHE A 80 12.59 -4.25 -18.34
N LEU A 81 12.09 -3.04 -18.07
CA LEU A 81 10.71 -2.76 -17.71
C LEU A 81 9.94 -2.12 -18.87
N GLN A 82 10.00 -2.78 -20.02
CA GLN A 82 9.33 -2.36 -21.24
C GLN A 82 7.99 -3.06 -21.42
N THR A 83 6.97 -2.28 -21.76
CA THR A 83 5.63 -2.77 -22.11
C THR A 83 5.28 -2.28 -23.51
N LEU A 84 4.73 -3.18 -24.31
CA LEU A 84 4.15 -2.85 -25.62
C LEU A 84 2.75 -2.28 -25.39
N TRP A 85 2.45 -1.16 -26.04
CA TRP A 85 1.16 -0.47 -26.00
C TRP A 85 0.62 -0.33 -27.41
N GLY A 86 -0.59 -0.84 -27.63
CA GLY A 86 -1.26 -0.74 -28.92
C GLY A 86 -2.00 0.58 -29.11
N GLU A 87 -1.86 1.19 -30.27
CA GLU A 87 -2.68 2.34 -30.69
C GLU A 87 -3.95 1.91 -31.41
N GLU A 88 -4.92 2.82 -31.46
CA GLU A 88 -6.21 2.60 -32.10
C GLU A 88 -6.02 2.34 -33.61
N GLY A 89 -6.55 1.21 -34.09
CA GLY A 89 -6.39 0.76 -35.48
C GLY A 89 -5.17 -0.13 -35.75
N GLY A 90 -4.30 -0.35 -34.76
CA GLY A 90 -3.19 -1.31 -34.84
C GLY A 90 -3.64 -2.75 -34.67
N THR A 91 -2.96 -3.69 -35.34
CA THR A 91 -3.26 -5.13 -35.18
C THR A 91 -2.64 -5.70 -33.91
N ASN A 92 -1.65 -5.02 -33.31
CA ASN A 92 -0.90 -5.44 -32.12
C ASN A 92 -0.16 -6.79 -32.25
N LEU A 93 0.04 -7.28 -33.47
CA LEU A 93 0.56 -8.61 -33.73
C LEU A 93 2.08 -8.66 -33.96
N THR A 94 2.73 -7.55 -34.33
CA THR A 94 4.17 -7.52 -34.62
C THR A 94 4.82 -6.22 -34.14
N LEU A 95 6.11 -6.30 -33.73
CA LEU A 95 6.90 -5.13 -33.29
C LEU A 95 7.19 -4.13 -34.42
N ASP A 96 7.03 -4.56 -35.67
CA ASP A 96 7.23 -3.73 -36.87
C ASP A 96 5.98 -2.94 -37.28
N ASP A 97 4.85 -3.16 -36.59
CA ASP A 97 3.63 -2.38 -36.78
C ASP A 97 3.84 -0.98 -36.18
N HIS A 98 3.80 0.06 -37.03
CA HIS A 98 3.96 1.47 -36.62
C HIS A 98 2.91 1.93 -35.60
N ALA A 99 1.88 1.11 -35.35
CA ALA A 99 0.85 1.31 -34.32
C ALA A 99 1.21 0.76 -32.92
N VAL A 100 2.44 0.30 -32.67
CA VAL A 100 2.88 -0.18 -31.34
C VAL A 100 3.90 0.76 -30.70
N ARG A 101 3.57 1.31 -29.52
CA ARG A 101 4.51 2.10 -28.69
C ARG A 101 5.18 1.24 -27.63
N ILE A 102 6.45 1.51 -27.36
CA ILE A 102 7.17 0.93 -26.22
C ILE A 102 7.12 1.92 -25.05
N LEU A 103 6.42 1.56 -23.99
CA LEU A 103 6.40 2.30 -22.73
C LEU A 103 7.45 1.73 -21.78
N ARG A 104 8.11 2.60 -21.01
CA ARG A 104 9.12 2.23 -20.01
C ARG A 104 8.67 2.68 -18.64
N THR A 105 8.60 1.74 -17.70
CA THR A 105 8.33 2.07 -16.30
C THR A 105 9.51 2.83 -15.73
N GLN A 106 9.26 4.05 -15.25
CA GLN A 106 10.29 4.92 -14.66
C GLN A 106 10.34 4.84 -13.14
N ARG A 107 9.21 4.48 -12.52
CA ARG A 107 9.07 4.37 -11.08
C ARG A 107 8.38 3.06 -10.76
N ALA A 108 8.84 2.37 -9.73
CA ALA A 108 8.20 1.15 -9.28
C ALA A 108 7.88 1.26 -7.79
N PRO A 109 6.76 0.66 -7.34
CA PRO A 109 6.46 0.53 -5.93
C PRO A 109 7.57 -0.25 -5.23
N PHE A 110 8.19 0.36 -4.24
CA PHE A 110 9.15 -0.27 -3.36
C PHE A 110 8.71 -0.04 -1.91
N LEU A 111 8.94 -1.03 -1.05
CA LEU A 111 8.94 -0.81 0.39
C LEU A 111 10.40 -0.70 0.82
N TYR A 112 10.71 0.24 1.69
CA TYR A 112 12.00 0.29 2.34
C TYR A 112 11.81 -0.08 3.80
N LYS A 113 12.72 -0.88 4.36
CA LYS A 113 12.73 -1.12 5.80
C LYS A 113 13.21 0.16 6.48
N MET A 114 12.26 0.98 6.90
CA MET A 114 12.54 2.13 7.75
C MET A 114 13.07 1.61 9.10
N THR A 115 14.24 2.07 9.52
CA THR A 115 14.85 1.70 10.80
C THR A 115 14.31 2.51 11.99
N PHE A 116 13.32 3.36 11.74
CA PHE A 116 12.71 4.22 12.74
C PHE A 116 11.72 3.45 13.60
N SER A 117 11.84 3.60 14.93
CA SER A 117 10.95 2.97 15.92
C SER A 117 9.47 3.23 15.67
N ALA A 118 9.14 4.47 15.30
CA ALA A 118 7.78 4.89 14.96
C ALA A 118 7.17 4.05 13.83
N LEU A 119 7.98 3.56 12.89
CA LEU A 119 7.55 2.83 11.69
C LEU A 119 7.79 1.31 11.76
N ASN A 120 8.22 0.77 12.90
CA ASN A 120 8.53 -0.67 13.05
C ASN A 120 7.34 -1.61 12.79
N GLU A 121 6.12 -1.11 12.90
CA GLU A 121 4.87 -1.85 12.68
C GLU A 121 4.11 -1.33 11.44
N LEU A 122 4.83 -0.65 10.54
CA LEU A 122 4.34 -0.37 9.19
C LEU A 122 4.35 -1.68 8.38
N TYR A 123 3.17 -2.14 7.98
CA TYR A 123 3.00 -3.33 7.15
C TYR A 123 2.45 -2.93 5.80
N SER A 124 3.26 -3.09 4.75
CA SER A 124 2.94 -2.54 3.43
C SER A 124 2.65 -1.03 3.51
N ASN A 125 1.40 -0.59 3.40
CA ASN A 125 1.02 0.82 3.52
C ASN A 125 0.24 1.14 4.81
N ASP A 126 -0.03 0.13 5.64
CA ASP A 126 -0.83 0.29 6.85
C ASP A 126 0.11 0.40 8.06
N LEU A 127 0.13 1.56 8.72
CA LEU A 127 0.74 1.72 10.03
C LEU A 127 -0.28 1.24 11.07
N ILE A 128 0.06 0.22 11.85
CA ILE A 128 -0.85 -0.40 12.82
C ILE A 128 -0.13 -0.53 14.14
N LYS A 129 -0.62 0.17 15.16
CA LYS A 129 0.05 0.25 16.45
C LYS A 129 -0.96 0.26 17.58
N SER A 130 -0.45 -0.05 18.75
CA SER A 130 -1.16 0.15 20.01
C SER A 130 -0.16 0.60 21.07
N ASP A 131 -0.63 1.35 22.06
CA ASP A 131 0.19 1.87 23.16
C ASP A 131 -0.62 2.00 24.46
N TYR A 132 0.06 2.14 25.59
CA TYR A 132 -0.55 2.41 26.89
C TYR A 132 -0.80 3.89 27.15
N SER A 133 0.01 4.76 26.53
CA SER A 133 0.00 6.18 26.88
C SER A 133 -0.43 7.08 25.71
N LEU A 134 -1.16 8.14 26.07
CA LEU A 134 -1.51 9.19 25.12
C LEU A 134 -0.26 9.94 24.64
N GLU A 135 0.72 10.13 25.52
CA GLU A 135 1.98 10.83 25.22
C GLU A 135 2.81 10.08 24.17
N GLU A 136 3.00 8.77 24.32
CA GLU A 136 3.69 7.95 23.33
C GLU A 136 2.92 7.88 22.01
N THR A 137 1.59 7.75 22.07
CA THR A 137 0.73 7.78 20.87
C THR A 137 0.89 9.10 20.10
N ALA A 138 0.94 10.23 20.82
CA ALA A 138 1.17 11.55 20.25
C ALA A 138 2.58 11.68 19.63
N LEU A 139 3.59 11.20 20.35
CA LEU A 139 4.98 11.22 19.88
C LEU A 139 5.13 10.39 18.61
N ILE A 140 4.65 9.15 18.62
CA ILE A 140 4.72 8.25 17.48
C ILE A 140 3.98 8.80 16.27
N SER A 141 2.74 9.31 16.46
CA SER A 141 1.96 9.86 15.34
C SER A 141 2.64 11.07 14.71
N LYS A 142 3.24 11.94 15.52
CA LYS A 142 4.03 13.08 15.06
C LYS A 142 5.31 12.66 14.35
N GLU A 143 6.10 11.75 14.94
CA GLU A 143 7.34 11.24 14.35
C GLU A 143 7.08 10.53 13.02
N ALA A 144 6.10 9.62 12.98
CA ALA A 144 5.73 8.88 11.77
C ALA A 144 5.29 9.83 10.65
N THR A 145 4.47 10.83 10.98
CA THR A 145 4.04 11.85 10.02
C THR A 145 5.23 12.66 9.51
N SER A 146 6.12 13.13 10.40
CA SER A 146 7.30 13.90 10.03
C SER A 146 8.20 13.11 9.07
N ILE A 147 8.59 11.89 9.46
CA ILE A 147 9.50 11.04 8.68
C ILE A 147 8.92 10.76 7.29
N LEU A 148 7.64 10.40 7.21
CA LEU A 148 7.04 10.04 5.93
C LEU A 148 6.73 11.28 5.08
N SER A 149 6.42 12.43 5.68
CA SER A 149 6.23 13.68 4.92
C SER A 149 7.50 14.13 4.20
N GLU A 150 8.69 13.90 4.78
CA GLU A 150 9.97 14.16 4.13
C GLU A 150 10.17 13.32 2.87
N ALA A 151 9.58 12.11 2.85
CA ALA A 151 9.56 11.22 1.69
C ALA A 151 8.37 11.44 0.75
N ASN A 152 7.57 12.50 0.97
CA ASN A 152 6.32 12.78 0.26
C ASN A 152 5.28 11.64 0.40
N MET A 153 5.22 11.03 1.59
CA MET A 153 4.38 9.89 1.96
C MET A 153 3.43 10.24 3.09
N ASN A 154 2.50 11.14 2.84
CA ASN A 154 1.65 11.63 3.92
C ASN A 154 0.77 10.50 4.48
N LEU A 155 0.79 10.32 5.80
CA LEU A 155 -0.15 9.44 6.48
C LEU A 155 -1.52 10.10 6.53
N ARG A 156 -2.56 9.31 6.25
CA ARG A 156 -3.95 9.75 6.22
C ARG A 156 -4.86 8.71 6.87
N GLN A 157 -6.12 9.07 7.00
CA GLN A 157 -7.16 8.22 7.56
C GLN A 157 -6.79 7.69 8.95
N TRP A 158 -6.15 8.55 9.75
CA TRP A 158 -5.82 8.24 11.14
C TRP A 158 -7.09 7.83 11.87
N THR A 159 -7.01 6.68 12.53
CA THR A 159 -8.15 6.08 13.24
C THR A 159 -7.67 5.46 14.54
N THR A 160 -8.47 5.59 15.59
CA THR A 160 -8.16 5.04 16.92
C THR A 160 -9.44 4.52 17.60
N ASN A 161 -9.30 3.61 18.57
CA ASN A 161 -10.40 3.22 19.48
C ASN A 161 -10.61 4.22 20.64
N SER A 162 -9.68 5.16 20.83
CA SER A 162 -9.65 6.05 21.99
C SER A 162 -10.00 7.50 21.61
N PRO A 163 -10.92 8.20 22.31
CA PRO A 163 -11.25 9.59 22.01
C PRO A 163 -10.09 10.61 22.14
N PRO A 164 -9.22 10.54 23.17
CA PRO A 164 -8.18 11.57 23.36
C PRO A 164 -7.17 11.70 22.21
N PRO A 165 -6.59 10.62 21.63
CA PRO A 165 -5.75 10.76 20.44
C PRO A 165 -6.50 11.35 19.24
N LEU A 166 -7.78 11.00 19.07
CA LEU A 166 -8.59 11.50 17.96
C LEU A 166 -8.82 13.00 18.05
N GLU A 167 -9.13 13.53 19.23
CA GLU A 167 -9.29 14.97 19.48
C GLU A 167 -8.00 15.72 19.16
N MET A 168 -6.87 15.24 19.65
CA MET A 168 -5.54 15.80 19.38
C MET A 168 -5.19 15.81 17.87
N TRP A 169 -5.51 14.74 17.15
CA TRP A 169 -5.25 14.67 15.70
C TRP A 169 -6.12 15.64 14.90
N ASN A 170 -7.38 15.83 15.31
CA ASN A 170 -8.25 16.83 14.71
C ASN A 170 -7.76 18.27 14.96
N GLU A 171 -7.13 18.55 16.10
CA GLU A 171 -6.52 19.85 16.40
C GLU A 171 -5.21 20.10 15.63
N THR A 172 -4.52 19.03 15.22
CA THR A 172 -3.21 19.10 14.55
C THR A 172 -3.31 18.95 13.02
N ASP A 173 -4.52 19.11 12.46
CA ASP A 173 -4.84 18.98 11.03
C ASP A 173 -4.45 17.63 10.40
N LEU A 174 -4.29 16.58 11.21
CA LEU A 174 -4.10 15.22 10.67
C LEU A 174 -5.41 14.74 10.04
N GLU A 175 -5.32 14.16 8.84
CA GLU A 175 -6.49 13.63 8.14
C GLU A 175 -7.01 12.39 8.88
N CYS A 176 -7.98 12.57 9.77
CA CYS A 176 -8.67 11.48 10.46
C CYS A 176 -9.79 10.90 9.60
N ARG A 177 -10.06 9.59 9.75
CA ARG A 177 -11.20 8.97 9.07
C ARG A 177 -12.51 9.49 9.67
N GLN A 178 -13.31 10.20 8.87
CA GLN A 178 -14.65 10.61 9.28
C GLN A 178 -15.51 9.38 9.54
N SER A 179 -16.13 9.31 10.72
CA SER A 179 -16.97 8.20 11.12
C SER A 179 -18.24 8.16 10.26
N SER A 180 -18.23 7.40 9.17
CA SER A 180 -19.47 6.93 8.55
C SER A 180 -20.12 5.90 9.48
N SER A 181 -21.44 5.77 9.39
CA SER A 181 -22.28 5.00 10.32
C SER A 181 -21.99 3.49 10.38
N ASP A 182 -21.14 2.96 9.50
CA ASP A 182 -20.66 1.57 9.56
C ASP A 182 -19.22 1.55 10.08
N SER A 183 -19.05 1.06 11.31
CA SER A 183 -17.83 1.08 12.13
C SER A 183 -16.69 0.17 11.67
N ASP A 184 -16.73 -0.37 10.45
CA ASP A 184 -15.77 -1.36 9.96
C ASP A 184 -14.64 -0.67 9.17
N ILE A 185 -13.44 -0.61 9.76
CA ILE A 185 -12.21 -0.06 9.19
C ILE A 185 -11.47 -1.17 8.44
N PRO A 186 -11.43 -1.13 7.10
CA PRO A 186 -10.69 -2.13 6.34
C PRO A 186 -9.19 -1.87 6.46
N LEU A 187 -8.46 -2.83 7.03
CA LEU A 187 -7.01 -2.94 7.02
C LEU A 187 -6.60 -3.78 5.81
N LYS A 188 -6.64 -3.16 4.63
CA LYS A 188 -6.68 -3.85 3.34
C LYS A 188 -5.49 -4.77 3.09
N ASN A 189 -4.29 -4.38 3.53
CA ASN A 189 -3.10 -5.21 3.30
C ASN A 189 -3.00 -6.41 4.26
N LEU A 190 -3.79 -6.41 5.34
CA LEU A 190 -3.84 -7.50 6.31
C LEU A 190 -5.06 -8.41 6.10
N GLU A 191 -5.96 -8.06 5.18
CA GLU A 191 -7.25 -8.74 5.01
C GLU A 191 -8.09 -8.76 6.30
N LEU A 192 -7.94 -7.72 7.13
CA LEU A 192 -8.65 -7.54 8.38
C LEU A 192 -9.65 -6.39 8.30
N ILE A 193 -10.67 -6.47 9.13
CA ILE A 193 -11.64 -5.40 9.38
C ILE A 193 -11.61 -5.12 10.88
N TRP A 194 -11.33 -3.88 11.24
CA TRP A 194 -11.30 -3.44 12.63
C TRP A 194 -12.53 -2.59 12.95
N ASP A 195 -13.27 -2.97 13.99
CA ASP A 195 -14.31 -2.12 14.57
C ASP A 195 -13.71 -1.37 15.75
N ASN A 196 -13.29 -0.12 15.54
CA ASN A 196 -12.64 0.68 16.56
C ASN A 196 -13.58 1.09 17.71
N LYS A 197 -14.90 1.02 17.53
CA LYS A 197 -15.87 1.35 18.59
C LYS A 197 -16.08 0.17 19.54
N LYS A 198 -16.05 -1.04 19.00
CA LYS A 198 -16.21 -2.28 19.77
C LYS A 198 -14.89 -2.93 20.15
N ASP A 199 -13.78 -2.43 19.60
CA ASP A 199 -12.44 -2.96 19.79
C ASP A 199 -12.36 -4.42 19.32
N THR A 200 -12.89 -4.70 18.12
CA THR A 200 -12.95 -6.06 17.58
C THR A 200 -12.28 -6.16 16.21
N LEU A 201 -11.43 -7.16 16.05
CA LEU A 201 -10.83 -7.53 14.76
C LEU A 201 -11.59 -8.70 14.14
N LYS A 202 -11.96 -8.53 12.87
CA LYS A 202 -12.62 -9.54 12.05
C LYS A 202 -11.71 -9.88 10.87
N VAL A 203 -11.71 -11.14 10.46
CA VAL A 203 -11.04 -11.58 9.23
C VAL A 203 -12.00 -11.44 8.06
N ALA A 204 -11.59 -10.74 7.00
CA ALA A 204 -12.38 -10.60 5.79
C ALA A 204 -12.16 -11.83 4.88
N PHE A 205 -13.01 -12.85 5.00
CA PHE A 205 -12.90 -14.09 4.23
C PHE A 205 -13.18 -13.99 2.71
N ASN A 206 -13.41 -12.79 2.15
CA ASN A 206 -13.88 -12.59 0.77
C ASN A 206 -12.97 -11.69 -0.09
N LEU A 207 -11.66 -11.95 -0.14
CA LEU A 207 -10.75 -11.36 -1.15
C LEU A 207 -9.89 -12.39 -1.91
N LEU A 208 -10.08 -13.68 -1.64
CA LEU A 208 -9.49 -14.79 -2.39
C LEU A 208 -10.51 -15.36 -3.40
N GLN A 209 -10.86 -14.58 -4.41
CA GLN A 209 -11.42 -15.08 -5.68
C GLN A 209 -10.74 -14.40 -6.86
#